data_AF-A0AAW4YWC0-F1
#
_entry.id   AF-A0AAW4YWC0-F1
#
_cell.length_a   1.000
_cell.length_b   1.000
_cell.length_c   1.000
_cell.angle_alpha   90.00
_cell.angle_beta   90.00
_cell.angle_gamma   90.00
#
_symmetry.space_group_name_H-M   'P 1'
#
loop_
_entity.id
_entity.type
_entity.pdbx_description
1 polymer ?
#
loop_
_entity_poly.entity_id
_entity_poly.type
_entity_poly.pdbx_seq_one_letter_code
_entity_poly.pdbx_strand_id
1 'polypeptide(L)' 'MTRPRDPLQRDRLEERLHHRALAGDRTAYLRLRGLRRLWRAQDAIRNTRNHQGETHA' A
#
# COMPACT_ATOMS: atom_id res chain seq x y z
N MET A 1 16.94 9.95 5.43
CA MET A 1 16.21 9.32 6.55
C MET A 1 14.82 8.89 6.06
N THR A 2 14.71 7.67 5.55
CA THR A 2 13.42 7.05 5.18
C THR A 2 12.67 6.72 6.47
N ARG A 3 11.76 7.60 6.89
CA ARG A 3 10.88 7.35 8.03
C ARG A 3 10.21 5.96 7.88
N PRO A 4 10.16 5.14 8.93
CA PRO A 4 9.37 3.91 8.90
C PRO A 4 7.95 4.29 8.48
N ARG A 5 7.48 3.65 7.42
CA ARG A 5 6.24 4.00 6.72
C ARG A 5 5.07 3.61 7.60
N ASP A 6 4.69 4.53 8.47
CA ASP A 6 3.71 4.35 9.53
C ASP A 6 2.38 3.81 8.93
N PRO A 7 1.84 2.69 9.42
CA PRO A 7 0.60 2.12 8.88
C PRO A 7 -0.57 3.11 8.97
N LEU A 8 -0.58 3.99 9.99
CA LEU A 8 -1.58 5.06 10.09
C LEU A 8 -1.48 6.11 8.97
N GLN A 9 -0.29 6.33 8.41
CA GLN A 9 -0.12 7.24 7.27
C GLN A 9 -0.54 6.59 5.94
N ARG A 10 -0.49 5.25 5.84
CA ARG A 10 -1.05 4.54 4.67
C ARG A 10 -2.56 4.79 4.58
N ASP A 11 -3.25 4.65 5.70
CA ASP A 11 -4.71 4.77 5.80
C ASP A 11 -5.19 6.18 5.40
N ARG A 12 -4.58 7.22 5.97
CA ARG A 12 -4.95 8.63 5.69
C ARG A 12 -4.72 9.04 4.23
N LEU A 13 -3.67 8.52 3.59
CA LEU A 13 -3.41 8.81 2.18
C LEU A 13 -4.40 8.07 1.26
N GLU A 14 -4.74 6.83 1.60
CA GLU A 14 -5.76 6.06 0.88
C GLU A 14 -7.10 6.77 0.94
N GLU A 15 -7.52 7.15 2.15
CA GLU A 15 -8.80 7.80 2.42
C GLU A 15 -8.91 9.13 1.68
N ARG A 16 -7.86 9.96 1.72
CA ARG A 16 -7.81 11.22 0.93
C ARG A 16 -7.93 10.99 -0.56
N LEU A 17 -7.21 10.01 -1.11
CA LEU A 17 -7.30 9.70 -2.53
C LEU A 17 -8.66 9.11 -2.89
N HIS A 18 -9.26 8.35 -1.99
CA HIS A 18 -10.58 7.76 -2.18
C HIS A 18 -11.66 8.83 -2.24
N HIS A 19 -11.70 9.77 -1.29
CA HIS A 19 -12.64 10.90 -1.33
C HIS A 19 -12.49 11.73 -2.61
N ARG A 20 -11.25 11.99 -3.02
CA ARG A 20 -10.98 12.79 -4.22
C ARG A 20 -11.37 12.04 -5.50
N ALA A 21 -11.17 10.72 -5.55
CA ALA A 21 -11.65 9.88 -6.63
C ALA A 21 -13.19 9.81 -6.69
N LEU A 22 -13.88 9.76 -5.54
CA LEU A 22 -15.35 9.86 -5.46
C LEU A 22 -15.86 11.22 -5.93
N ALA A 23 -15.10 12.29 -5.71
CA ALA A 23 -15.39 13.62 -6.25
C ALA A 23 -15.13 13.75 -7.77
N GLY A 24 -14.75 12.66 -8.47
CA GLY A 24 -14.54 12.64 -9.91
C GLY A 24 -13.11 12.92 -10.37
N ASP A 25 -12.14 13.04 -9.46
CA ASP A 25 -10.74 13.25 -9.83
C ASP A 25 -10.11 11.94 -10.35
N ARG A 26 -10.01 11.85 -11.68
CA ARG A 26 -9.40 10.71 -12.39
C ARG A 26 -7.94 10.48 -12.02
N THR A 27 -7.19 11.55 -11.71
CA THR A 27 -5.79 11.43 -11.28
C THR A 27 -5.70 10.79 -9.91
N ALA A 28 -6.60 11.17 -8.99
CA ALA A 28 -6.70 10.54 -7.68
C ALA A 28 -7.04 9.05 -7.79
N TYR A 29 -7.95 8.67 -8.69
CA TYR A 29 -8.27 7.26 -8.96
C TYR A 29 -7.06 6.45 -9.44
N LEU A 30 -6.28 6.98 -10.39
CA LEU A 30 -5.08 6.31 -10.89
C LEU A 30 -4.01 6.16 -9.79
N ARG A 31 -3.84 7.21 -8.96
CA ARG A 31 -2.94 7.16 -7.80
C ARG A 31 -3.38 6.12 -6.78
N LEU A 32 -4.67 6.07 -6.43
CA LEU A 32 -5.24 5.08 -5.52
C LEU A 32 -5.02 3.65 -6.04
N ARG A 33 -5.26 3.41 -7.34
CA ARG A 33 -5.03 2.11 -7.98
C ARG A 33 -3.56 1.69 -7.93
N GLY A 34 -2.63 2.62 -8.20
CA GLY A 34 -1.20 2.36 -8.09
C GLY A 34 -0.76 2.05 -6.66
N LEU A 35 -1.30 2.80 -5.69
CA LEU A 35 -1.03 2.62 -4.26
C LEU A 35 -1.43 1.22 -3.80
N ARG A 36 -2.63 0.75 -4.16
CA ARG A 36 -3.11 -0.60 -3.84
C ARG A 36 -2.25 -1.72 -4.44
N ARG A 37 -1.77 -1.54 -5.68
CA ARG A 37 -0.84 -2.51 -6.29
C ARG A 37 0.48 -2.57 -5.54
N LEU A 38 1.02 -1.41 -5.14
CA LEU A 38 2.27 -1.35 -4.39
C LEU A 38 2.14 -2.09 -3.05
N TRP A 39 1.01 -1.93 -2.35
CA TRP A 39 0.81 -2.65 -1.09
C TRP A 39 0.67 -4.15 -1.29
N ARG A 40 -0.09 -4.59 -2.30
CA ARG A 40 -0.15 -6.02 -2.64
C ARG A 40 1.23 -6.61 -2.93
N ALA A 41 2.09 -5.87 -3.64
CA ALA A 41 3.46 -6.30 -3.89
C ALA A 41 4.31 -6.34 -2.60
N GLN A 42 4.15 -5.35 -1.72
CA GLN A 42 4.85 -5.34 -0.42
C GLN A 42 4.37 -6.45 0.51
N ASP A 43 3.07 -6.74 0.55
CA ASP A 43 2.50 -7.84 1.31
C ASP A 43 2.95 -9.20 0.75
N ALA A 44 3.01 -9.34 -0.58
CA ALA A 44 3.57 -10.53 -1.22
C ALA A 44 5.04 -10.75 -0.83
N ILE A 45 5.87 -9.70 -0.87
CA ILE A 45 7.29 -9.77 -0.47
C ILE A 45 7.42 -10.11 1.03
N ARG A 46 6.57 -9.53 1.88
CA ARG A 46 6.56 -9.83 3.31
C ARG A 46 6.14 -11.28 3.56
N ASN A 47 5.13 -11.77 2.84
CA ASN A 47 4.66 -13.15 2.96
C ASN A 47 5.72 -14.14 2.46
N THR A 48 6.40 -13.87 1.34
CA THR A 48 7.49 -14.73 0.86
C THR A 48 8.68 -14.76 1.83
N ARG A 49 9.00 -13.64 2.49
CA ARG A 49 10.06 -13.62 3.52
C ARG A 49 9.69 -14.42 4.76
N ASN A 50 8.44 -14.37 5.19
CA ASN A 50 7.97 -15.17 6.32
C ASN A 50 7.96 -16.66 5.97
N HIS A 51 7.51 -17.02 4.77
CA HIS A 51 7.47 -18.41 4.30
C HIS A 51 8.87 -19.01 4.08
N GLN A 52 9.84 -18.20 3.60
CA GLN A 52 11.24 -18.62 3.47
C GLN A 52 11.92 -18.87 4.83
N GLY A 53 11.47 -18.19 5.90
CA GLY A 53 11.94 -18.44 7.26
C GLY A 53 11.43 -19.77 7.84
N GLU A 54 10.28 -20.27 7.39
CA GLU A 54 9.68 -21.53 7.85
C GLU A 54 10.25 -22.76 7.12
N THR A 55 10.73 -22.61 5.88
CA THR A 55 11.37 -23.71 5.13
C THR A 55 12.83 -24.01 5.54
N HIS A 56 13.39 -23.24 6.47
CA HIS A 56 14.77 -23.40 6.97
C HIS A 56 14.83 -23.70 8.48
N ALA A 57 13.77 -24.24 9.07
CA ALA A 57 13.72 -24.70 10.46
C ALA A 57 13.56 -26.21 10.56
#